data_AF-A0A9X8ZY63-F1
#
_entry.id   AF-A0A9X8ZY63-F1
#
_cell.length_a   1.000
_cell.length_b   1.000
_cell.length_c   1.000
_cell.angle_alpha   90.00
_cell.angle_beta   90.00
_cell.angle_gamma   90.00
#
_symmetry.space_group_name_H-M   'P 1'
#
loop_
_entity.id
_entity.type
_entity.pdbx_description
1 polymer ?
#
loop_
_entity_poly.entity_id
_entity_poly.type
_entity_poly.pdbx_seq_one_letter_code
_entity_poly.pdbx_strand_id
1 'polypeptide(L)'
;QFLQPLLNGCADVVLNNLDDFFYQKQQPNIAMIWQQVTNHFFHRPDLNINSLLFPPYALTKEALEVITPDSLSNPILAQMKIIEHKFRICDQLNISIPQVPSFPSSQFIHYHLEAIANWISKMQDPRGNYTDNNRKRDIILGLQNGE
;
A
#
# COMPACT_ATOMS: atom_id res chain seq x y z
N GLN A 1 5.37 -3.86 23.31
CA GLN A 1 5.99 -2.75 22.52
C GLN A 1 5.20 -2.49 21.24
N PHE A 2 4.86 -3.50 20.44
CA PHE A 2 4.10 -3.34 19.18
C PHE A 2 2.84 -2.46 19.26
N LEU A 3 2.01 -2.63 20.30
CA LEU A 3 0.77 -1.83 20.47
C LEU A 3 0.99 -0.43 21.07
N GLN A 4 2.21 -0.11 21.52
CA GLN A 4 2.48 1.16 22.22
C GLN A 4 2.11 2.40 21.40
N PRO A 5 2.36 2.48 20.07
CA PRO A 5 1.93 3.61 19.25
C PRO A 5 0.42 3.87 19.26
N LEU A 6 -0.40 2.83 19.47
CA LEU A 6 -1.85 3.00 19.62
C LEU A 6 -2.19 3.47 21.03
N LEU A 7 -1.59 2.84 22.05
CA LEU A 7 -1.89 3.11 23.47
C LEU A 7 -1.49 4.53 23.90
N ASN A 8 -0.43 5.09 23.30
CA ASN A 8 0.01 6.46 23.56
C ASN A 8 -0.61 7.50 22.60
N GLY A 9 -1.47 7.06 21.67
CA GLY A 9 -2.14 7.94 20.70
C GLY A 9 -1.25 8.52 19.61
N CYS A 10 -0.03 7.98 19.41
CA CYS A 10 0.89 8.44 18.36
C CYS A 10 0.54 7.90 16.96
N ALA A 11 -0.19 6.78 16.86
CA ALA A 11 -0.62 6.17 15.62
C ALA A 11 -2.07 5.68 15.71
N ASP A 12 -2.70 5.52 14.55
CA ASP A 12 -4.04 4.94 14.41
C ASP A 12 -3.95 3.50 13.89
N VAL A 13 -2.85 3.17 13.19
CA VAL A 13 -2.57 1.87 12.61
C VAL A 13 -1.12 1.48 12.89
N VAL A 14 -0.89 0.23 13.29
CA VAL A 14 0.44 -0.36 13.39
C VAL A 14 0.56 -1.51 12.41
N LEU A 15 1.59 -1.49 11.57
CA LEU A 15 1.94 -2.57 10.65
C LEU A 15 3.23 -3.26 11.12
N ASN A 16 3.39 -4.55 10.81
CA ASN A 16 4.66 -5.21 11.03
C ASN A 16 5.72 -4.62 10.08
N ASN A 17 6.88 -4.24 10.62
CA ASN A 17 8.02 -3.89 9.78
C ASN A 17 8.63 -5.17 9.17
N LEU A 18 8.65 -5.24 7.84
CA LEU A 18 9.19 -6.36 7.08
C LEU A 18 10.39 -5.94 6.20
N ASP A 19 11.06 -4.85 6.56
CA ASP A 19 12.19 -4.30 5.80
C ASP A 19 13.34 -5.32 5.67
N ASP A 20 13.52 -6.18 6.68
CA ASP A 20 14.49 -7.27 6.62
C ASP A 20 14.24 -8.18 5.40
N PHE A 21 12.99 -8.55 5.13
CA PHE A 21 12.65 -9.34 3.94
C PHE A 21 12.81 -8.55 2.65
N PHE A 22 12.50 -7.25 2.70
CA PHE A 22 12.54 -6.35 1.54
C PHE A 22 13.97 -6.09 1.06
N TYR A 23 14.91 -5.88 1.99
CA TYR A 23 16.31 -5.59 1.67
C TYR A 23 17.20 -6.84 1.59
N GLN A 24 16.70 -8.01 1.99
CA GLN A 24 17.41 -9.28 1.81
C GLN A 24 17.71 -9.55 0.32
N LYS A 25 18.93 -10.00 0.04
CA LYS A 25 19.35 -10.43 -1.31
C LYS A 25 18.77 -11.81 -1.62
N GLN A 26 17.47 -11.85 -1.91
CA GLN A 26 16.73 -13.03 -2.33
C GLN A 26 15.82 -12.72 -3.51
N GLN A 27 15.35 -13.75 -4.21
CA GLN A 27 14.31 -13.57 -5.20
C GLN A 27 13.02 -13.12 -4.47
N PRO A 28 12.45 -11.96 -4.81
CA PRO A 28 11.23 -11.50 -4.17
C PRO A 28 10.08 -12.45 -4.52
N ASN A 29 9.29 -12.81 -3.51
CA ASN A 29 8.04 -13.54 -3.71
C ASN A 29 7.02 -12.62 -4.42
N ILE A 30 6.17 -13.19 -5.28
CA ILE A 30 5.05 -12.48 -5.92
C ILE A 30 4.19 -11.71 -4.90
N ALA A 31 4.02 -12.25 -3.69
CA ALA A 31 3.31 -11.58 -2.60
C ALA A 31 3.95 -10.23 -2.21
N MET A 32 5.29 -10.20 -2.13
CA MET A 32 6.05 -8.99 -1.81
C MET A 32 5.99 -7.98 -2.97
N ILE A 33 6.12 -8.46 -4.21
CA ILE A 33 6.09 -7.61 -5.41
C ILE A 33 4.78 -6.83 -5.48
N TRP A 34 3.65 -7.52 -5.33
CA TRP A 34 2.34 -6.87 -5.40
C TRP A 34 2.10 -5.89 -4.27
N GLN A 35 2.65 -6.13 -3.07
CA GLN A 35 2.59 -5.14 -1.99
C GLN A 35 3.39 -3.89 -2.32
N GLN A 36 4.63 -4.06 -2.77
CA GLN A 36 5.46 -2.94 -3.18
C GLN A 36 4.78 -2.13 -4.28
N VAL A 37 4.27 -2.79 -5.33
CA VAL A 37 3.56 -2.15 -6.44
C VAL A 37 2.34 -1.36 -5.92
N THR A 38 1.57 -1.95 -5.03
CA THR A 38 0.34 -1.34 -4.52
C THR A 38 0.62 -0.15 -3.61
N ASN A 39 1.61 -0.25 -2.72
CA ASN A 39 2.06 0.86 -1.89
C ASN A 39 2.59 2.03 -2.74
N HIS A 40 3.22 1.76 -3.89
CA HIS A 40 3.56 2.82 -4.86
C HIS A 40 2.31 3.47 -5.46
N PHE A 41 1.32 2.69 -5.91
CA PHE A 41 0.05 3.25 -6.40
C PHE A 41 -0.60 4.15 -5.35
N PHE A 42 -0.60 3.74 -4.08
CA PHE A 42 -1.15 4.51 -2.97
C PHE A 42 -0.28 5.71 -2.52
N HIS A 43 0.79 6.03 -3.27
CA HIS A 43 1.75 7.09 -2.94
C HIS A 43 2.36 6.96 -1.54
N ARG A 44 2.57 5.72 -1.10
CA ARG A 44 3.25 5.36 0.14
C ARG A 44 4.42 4.42 -0.11
N PRO A 45 5.39 4.79 -0.97
CA PRO A 45 6.57 3.96 -1.21
C PRO A 45 7.40 3.76 0.06
N ASP A 46 7.25 4.63 1.06
CA ASP A 46 7.88 4.53 2.38
C ASP A 46 7.43 3.28 3.16
N LEU A 47 6.26 2.71 2.86
CA LEU A 47 5.79 1.48 3.50
C LEU A 47 6.46 0.21 2.95
N ASN A 48 7.30 0.29 1.90
CA ASN A 48 7.90 -0.88 1.25
C ASN A 48 6.86 -1.98 0.98
N ILE A 49 6.92 -3.10 1.71
CA ILE A 49 6.00 -4.25 1.65
C ILE A 49 5.09 -4.38 2.89
N ASN A 50 5.17 -3.44 3.82
CA ASN A 50 4.39 -3.41 5.05
C ASN A 50 2.91 -3.19 4.68
N SER A 51 2.03 -4.02 5.23
CA SER A 51 0.62 -4.01 4.85
C SER A 51 -0.29 -4.73 5.85
N LEU A 52 -1.61 -4.50 5.74
CA LEU A 52 -2.63 -5.27 6.47
C LEU A 52 -2.75 -6.73 6.00
N LEU A 53 -2.12 -7.10 4.87
CA LEU A 53 -2.12 -8.49 4.45
C LEU A 53 -1.12 -9.33 5.26
N PHE A 54 -0.04 -8.71 5.73
CA PHE A 54 1.04 -9.39 6.44
C PHE A 54 0.94 -9.13 7.94
N PRO A 55 0.28 -10.01 8.70
CA PRO A 55 0.21 -9.87 10.15
C PRO A 55 1.60 -10.02 10.80
N PRO A 56 1.75 -9.52 12.04
CA PRO A 56 0.73 -8.83 12.84
C PRO A 56 0.48 -7.37 12.41
N TYR A 57 -0.73 -6.88 12.68
CA TYR A 57 -1.10 -5.47 12.59
C TYR A 57 -2.10 -5.13 13.69
N ALA A 58 -2.29 -3.84 13.97
CA ALA A 58 -3.27 -3.36 14.93
C ALA A 58 -3.88 -2.03 14.49
N LEU A 59 -5.11 -1.77 14.91
CA LEU A 59 -5.92 -0.63 14.49
C LEU A 59 -6.63 -0.03 15.71
N THR A 60 -6.80 1.29 15.74
CA THR A 60 -7.74 1.94 16.67
C THR A 60 -9.18 1.62 16.30
N LYS A 61 -10.10 1.82 17.25
CA LYS A 61 -11.54 1.63 17.01
C LYS A 61 -12.04 2.61 15.95
N GLU A 62 -11.54 3.84 16.00
CA GLU A 62 -11.86 4.92 15.07
C GLU A 62 -11.38 4.59 13.65
N ALA A 63 -10.18 4.01 13.50
CA ALA A 63 -9.72 3.49 12.21
C ALA A 63 -10.62 2.36 11.70
N LEU A 64 -11.01 1.44 12.57
CA LEU A 64 -11.89 0.32 12.23
C LEU A 64 -13.30 0.77 11.83
N GLU A 65 -13.84 1.84 12.42
CA GLU A 65 -15.17 2.36 12.07
C GLU A 65 -15.21 2.98 10.66
N VAL A 66 -14.09 3.51 10.17
CA VAL A 66 -13.95 4.00 8.80
C VAL A 66 -13.73 2.85 7.81
N ILE A 67 -12.99 1.82 8.22
CA ILE A 67 -12.78 0.61 7.43
C ILE A 67 -14.02 -0.27 7.59
N THR A 68 -15.03 -0.06 6.74
CA THR A 68 -16.28 -0.83 6.79
C THR A 68 -16.02 -2.35 6.80
N PRO A 69 -16.88 -3.17 7.45
CA PRO A 69 -16.70 -4.63 7.49
C PRO A 69 -16.47 -5.26 6.11
N ASP A 70 -17.13 -4.75 5.08
CA ASP A 70 -16.94 -5.19 3.70
C ASP A 70 -15.49 -4.99 3.22
N SER A 71 -14.83 -3.91 3.63
CA SER A 71 -13.44 -3.65 3.28
C SER A 71 -12.46 -4.54 4.05
N LEU A 72 -12.84 -5.10 5.19
CA LEU A 72 -11.99 -6.08 5.89
C LEU A 72 -11.92 -7.42 5.15
N SER A 73 -12.88 -7.72 4.27
CA SER A 73 -12.81 -8.90 3.40
C SER A 73 -11.66 -8.84 2.40
N ASN A 74 -11.22 -7.63 2.03
CA ASN A 74 -10.07 -7.37 1.19
C ASN A 74 -9.06 -6.48 1.98
N PRO A 75 -8.02 -7.06 2.60
CA PRO A 75 -7.08 -6.30 3.44
C PRO A 75 -6.35 -5.18 2.69
N ILE A 76 -6.21 -5.28 1.36
CA ILE A 76 -5.59 -4.23 0.54
C ILE A 76 -6.55 -3.05 0.36
N LEU A 77 -7.85 -3.32 0.18
CA LEU A 77 -8.87 -2.28 0.13
C LEU A 77 -9.02 -1.59 1.49
N ALA A 78 -8.93 -2.33 2.60
CA ALA A 78 -8.86 -1.74 3.94
C ALA A 78 -7.66 -0.79 4.08
N GLN A 79 -6.48 -1.20 3.64
CA GLN A 79 -5.27 -0.36 3.66
C GLN A 79 -5.39 0.87 2.77
N MET A 80 -6.00 0.73 1.58
CA MET A 80 -6.32 1.86 0.72
C MET A 80 -7.18 2.89 1.47
N LYS A 81 -8.24 2.45 2.16
CA LYS A 81 -9.10 3.35 2.97
C LYS A 81 -8.33 4.01 4.11
N ILE A 82 -7.43 3.30 4.77
CA ILE A 82 -6.56 3.88 5.82
C ILE A 82 -5.76 5.06 5.27
N ILE A 83 -5.12 4.85 4.12
CA ILE A 83 -4.29 5.87 3.46
C ILE A 83 -5.16 7.02 2.94
N GLU A 84 -6.30 6.71 2.33
CA GLU A 84 -7.26 7.70 1.83
C GLU A 84 -7.74 8.66 2.93
N HIS A 85 -8.05 8.12 4.11
CA HIS A 85 -8.53 8.90 5.26
C HIS A 85 -7.39 9.49 6.08
N LYS A 86 -6.13 9.37 5.63
CA LYS A 86 -4.94 9.95 6.24
C LYS A 86 -4.72 9.51 7.69
N PHE A 87 -5.10 8.28 8.03
CA PHE A 87 -4.77 7.71 9.33
C PHE A 87 -3.25 7.58 9.51
N ARG A 88 -2.79 7.79 10.74
CA ARG A 88 -1.36 7.74 11.09
C ARG A 88 -0.92 6.29 11.18
N ILE A 89 -0.03 5.89 10.28
CA ILE A 89 0.53 4.53 10.23
C ILE A 89 1.91 4.53 10.91
N CYS A 90 2.14 3.55 11.79
CA CYS A 90 3.45 3.25 12.37
C CYS A 90 3.89 1.84 11.96
N ASP A 91 5.07 1.73 11.36
CA ASP A 91 5.66 0.49 10.88
C ASP A 91 7.14 0.39 11.29
N GLN A 92 7.47 0.89 12.49
CA GLN A 92 8.84 0.93 13.01
C GLN A 92 9.24 -0.33 13.79
N LEU A 93 8.27 -1.16 14.18
CA LEU A 93 8.52 -2.34 15.01
C LEU A 93 8.44 -3.60 14.17
N ASN A 94 9.53 -4.34 14.17
CA ASN A 94 9.64 -5.66 13.57
C ASN A 94 9.26 -6.72 14.60
N ILE A 95 8.20 -7.47 14.29
CA ILE A 95 7.91 -8.76 14.89
C ILE A 95 8.39 -9.82 13.91
N SER A 96 9.43 -10.54 14.31
CA SER A 96 10.01 -11.62 13.51
C SER A 96 8.94 -12.64 13.14
N ILE A 97 8.81 -12.89 11.84
CA ILE A 97 8.01 -13.98 11.27
C ILE A 97 8.97 -14.95 10.56
N PRO A 98 8.68 -16.27 10.55
CA PRO A 98 9.58 -17.24 9.93
C PRO A 98 9.68 -17.09 8.41
N GLN A 99 8.60 -16.61 7.79
CA GLN A 99 8.50 -16.40 6.35
C GLN A 99 7.35 -15.44 6.05
N VAL A 100 7.43 -14.73 4.93
CA VAL A 100 6.29 -13.96 4.40
C VAL A 100 5.14 -14.93 4.09
N PRO A 101 3.90 -14.64 4.54
CA PRO A 101 2.76 -15.52 4.27
C PRO A 101 2.55 -15.72 2.77
N SER A 102 2.29 -16.97 2.39
CA SER A 102 1.91 -17.33 1.02
C SER A 102 0.39 -17.28 0.87
N PHE A 103 -0.09 -16.77 -0.27
CA PHE A 103 -1.51 -16.66 -0.58
C PHE A 103 -1.82 -17.33 -1.92
N PRO A 104 -3.02 -17.90 -2.10
CA PRO A 104 -3.48 -18.34 -3.41
C PRO A 104 -3.39 -17.19 -4.41
N SER A 105 -2.64 -17.41 -5.49
CA SER A 105 -2.21 -16.32 -6.39
C SER A 105 -3.39 -15.56 -6.99
N SER A 106 -4.48 -16.22 -7.36
CA SER A 106 -5.64 -15.58 -7.99
C SER A 106 -6.39 -14.62 -7.06
N GLN A 107 -6.73 -15.05 -5.85
CA GLN A 107 -7.46 -14.22 -4.89
C GLN A 107 -6.61 -13.05 -4.40
N PHE A 108 -5.33 -13.31 -4.14
CA PHE A 108 -4.38 -12.30 -3.77
C PHE A 108 -4.24 -11.20 -4.83
N ILE A 109 -4.04 -11.58 -6.10
CA ILE A 109 -3.97 -10.62 -7.21
C ILE A 109 -5.28 -9.84 -7.35
N HIS A 110 -6.43 -10.51 -7.16
CA HIS A 110 -7.73 -9.84 -7.19
C HIS A 110 -7.84 -8.73 -6.13
N TYR A 111 -7.39 -8.98 -4.90
CA TYR A 111 -7.39 -7.97 -3.85
C TYR A 111 -6.60 -6.71 -4.23
N HIS A 112 -5.42 -6.91 -4.81
CA HIS A 112 -4.58 -5.81 -5.29
C HIS A 112 -5.21 -5.04 -6.44
N LEU A 113 -5.69 -5.74 -7.46
CA LEU A 113 -6.31 -5.11 -8.63
C LEU A 113 -7.56 -4.32 -8.26
N GLU A 114 -8.41 -4.86 -7.40
CA GLU A 114 -9.61 -4.18 -6.91
C GLU A 114 -9.25 -2.88 -6.18
N ALA A 115 -8.29 -2.92 -5.26
CA ALA A 115 -7.89 -1.75 -4.48
C ALA A 115 -7.20 -0.69 -5.34
N ILE A 116 -6.34 -1.09 -6.29
CA ILE A 116 -5.70 -0.16 -7.25
C ILE A 116 -6.76 0.48 -8.16
N ALA A 117 -7.73 -0.28 -8.67
CA ALA A 117 -8.80 0.26 -9.50
C ALA A 117 -9.64 1.30 -8.74
N ASN A 118 -10.02 0.99 -7.49
CA ASN A 118 -10.72 1.93 -6.61
C ASN A 118 -9.90 3.20 -6.41
N TRP A 119 -8.61 3.07 -6.10
CA TRP A 119 -7.73 4.20 -5.88
C TRP A 119 -7.58 5.09 -7.12
N ILE A 120 -7.30 4.51 -8.29
CA ILE A 120 -7.16 5.26 -9.55
C ILE A 120 -8.45 6.01 -9.89
N SER A 121 -9.61 5.34 -9.74
CA SER A 121 -10.91 5.98 -10.03
C SER A 121 -11.18 7.23 -9.17
N LYS A 122 -10.58 7.31 -7.98
CA LYS A 122 -10.72 8.45 -7.06
C LYS A 122 -9.79 9.62 -7.37
N MET A 123 -8.66 9.38 -8.04
CA MET A 123 -7.62 10.40 -8.24
C MET A 123 -8.00 11.51 -9.21
N GLN A 124 -8.94 11.25 -10.13
CA GLN A 124 -9.36 12.19 -11.19
C GLN A 124 -8.19 12.82 -11.99
N ASP A 125 -7.01 12.18 -11.98
CA ASP A 125 -5.82 12.60 -12.71
C ASP A 125 -5.47 11.50 -13.74
N PRO A 126 -5.27 11.86 -15.03
CA PRO A 126 -5.03 10.89 -16.10
C PRO A 126 -3.72 10.11 -15.94
N ARG A 127 -2.83 10.57 -15.06
CA ARG A 127 -1.56 9.91 -14.74
C ARG A 127 -1.56 9.33 -13.33
N GLY A 128 -2.69 9.30 -12.63
CA GLY A 128 -2.75 8.86 -11.23
C GLY A 128 -1.82 9.66 -10.32
N ASN A 129 -1.75 10.99 -10.53
CA ASN A 129 -0.89 11.94 -9.81
C ASN A 129 0.63 11.70 -9.95
N TYR A 130 1.06 10.87 -10.90
CA TYR A 130 2.47 10.75 -11.23
C TYR A 130 2.94 11.90 -12.11
N THR A 131 4.08 12.49 -11.76
CA THR A 131 4.67 13.58 -12.54
C THR A 131 5.05 13.10 -13.94
N ASP A 132 5.08 14.03 -14.90
CA ASP A 132 5.68 13.77 -16.22
C ASP A 132 7.13 14.27 -16.31
N ASN A 133 7.75 14.59 -15.16
CA ASN A 133 9.11 15.12 -15.05
C ASN A 133 9.41 16.25 -16.05
N ASN A 134 8.43 17.14 -16.28
CA ASN A 134 8.53 18.26 -17.23
C ASN A 134 9.00 17.84 -18.63
N ARG A 135 8.64 16.63 -19.08
CA ARG A 135 8.91 16.20 -20.46
C ARG A 135 8.23 17.15 -21.43
N LYS A 136 9.00 17.64 -22.40
CA LYS A 136 8.52 18.51 -23.48
C LYS A 136 7.73 17.71 -24.52
N ARG A 137 6.54 17.23 -24.12
CA ARG A 137 5.65 16.45 -25.00
C ARG A 137 5.13 17.28 -26.17
N ASP A 138 5.00 18.59 -25.98
CA ASP A 138 4.70 19.58 -27.01
C ASP A 138 5.63 19.43 -28.24
N ILE A 139 6.94 19.24 -28.03
CA ILE A 139 7.89 19.05 -29.12
C ILE A 139 7.61 17.75 -29.89
N ILE A 140 7.36 16.65 -29.17
CA ILE A 140 7.09 15.34 -29.81
C ILE A 140 5.77 15.39 -30.59
N LEU A 141 4.75 16.03 -30.02
CA LEU A 141 3.45 16.19 -30.66
C LEU A 141 3.54 17.09 -31.90
N GLY A 142 4.34 18.17 -31.87
CA GLY A 142 4.64 19.00 -33.04
C GLY A 142 5.26 18.19 -34.18
N LEU A 143 6.31 17.41 -33.88
CA LEU A 143 6.97 16.55 -34.86
C LEU A 143 6.04 15.48 -35.46
N GLN A 144 5.10 14.94 -34.67
CA GLN A 144 4.10 13.98 -35.15
C GLN A 144 3.04 14.64 -36.06
N ASN A 145 2.75 15.91 -35.83
CA ASN A 145 1.79 16.68 -36.61
C ASN A 145 2.41 17.36 -37.84
N GLY A 146 3.73 17.22 -38.05
CA GLY A 146 4.45 17.79 -39.18
C GLY A 146 4.81 19.27 -39.02
N GLU A 147 4.87 19.76 -37.78
CA GLU A 147 5.43 21.07 -37.41
C GLU A 147 6.92 20.99 -37.07
#